data_AF-A0AAD6ZQW8-F1
#
_entry.id   AF-A0AAD6ZQW8-F1
#
_cell.length_a   1.000
_cell.length_b   1.000
_cell.length_c   1.000
_cell.angle_alpha   90.00
_cell.angle_beta   90.00
_cell.angle_gamma   90.00
#
_symmetry.space_group_name_H-M   'P 1'
#
loop_
_entity.id
_entity.type
_entity.pdbx_description
1 polymer ?
#
loop_
_entity_poly.entity_id
_entity_poly.type
_entity_poly.pdbx_seq_one_letter_code
_entity_poly.pdbx_strand_id
1 'polypeptide(L)'
;LGWSFGGASALVLLADPGIVPPQLYQTIEPYLHSLVLYDPPFEALGHIPPQLPEFYNAFSDPEYTTFDAKFANFQHWISSYFPHPDIASANAAGMFFAKAPTESANSTFGRWTNEEKMEYSDAAAALRADLPALSPAMQATLRAQFHSALFAPEIVSSYFPRTTILYISGAATCYPGMWGYMASYAMYTTAQARGDSLRATTFRLLEGENHFVRGYFLGAGIDLCNWLIGMFLPRFITMHQRFCCGRLSLGAPGSK
;
A
#
# COMPACT_ATOMS: atom_id res chain seq x y z
N LEU A 1 3.13 7.22 -3.09
CA LEU A 1 2.34 6.54 -2.05
C LEU A 1 1.05 6.07 -2.70
N GLY A 2 0.73 4.79 -2.65
CA GLY A 2 -0.59 4.27 -2.99
C GLY A 2 -1.26 3.77 -1.73
N TRP A 3 -2.28 4.47 -1.24
CA TRP A 3 -3.09 4.04 -0.11
C TRP A 3 -4.34 3.31 -0.61
N SER A 4 -4.74 2.23 0.07
CA SER A 4 -5.94 1.46 -0.28
C SER A 4 -5.93 1.04 -1.75
N PHE A 5 -7.03 1.22 -2.48
CA PHE A 5 -7.11 0.98 -3.93
C PHE A 5 -6.13 1.83 -4.77
N GLY A 6 -5.67 2.97 -4.25
CA GLY A 6 -4.60 3.76 -4.86
C GLY A 6 -3.27 3.00 -4.98
N GLY A 7 -3.09 1.89 -4.24
CA GLY A 7 -1.99 0.94 -4.44
C GLY A 7 -1.94 0.38 -5.87
N ALA A 8 -3.10 0.10 -6.48
CA ALA A 8 -3.19 -0.34 -7.86
C ALA A 8 -2.63 0.72 -8.82
N SER A 9 -3.10 1.97 -8.70
CA SER A 9 -2.61 3.07 -9.54
C SER A 9 -1.12 3.34 -9.34
N ALA A 10 -0.61 3.17 -8.12
CA ALA A 10 0.80 3.40 -7.85
C ALA A 10 1.71 2.28 -8.42
N LEU A 11 1.22 1.03 -8.46
CA LEU A 11 1.96 -0.10 -9.01
C LEU A 11 2.12 -0.03 -10.53
N VAL A 12 1.19 0.60 -11.26
CA VAL A 12 1.29 0.74 -12.73
C VAL A 12 2.61 1.42 -13.13
N LEU A 13 3.09 2.37 -12.32
CA LEU A 13 4.34 3.10 -12.56
C LEU A 13 5.56 2.19 -12.63
N LEU A 14 5.53 1.04 -11.94
CA LEU A 14 6.62 0.07 -11.91
C LEU A 14 6.36 -1.16 -12.78
N ALA A 15 5.11 -1.40 -13.15
CA ALA A 15 4.68 -2.59 -13.88
C ALA A 15 4.76 -2.44 -15.40
N ASP A 16 4.61 -1.21 -15.92
CA ASP A 16 4.55 -0.95 -17.36
C ASP A 16 5.54 0.15 -17.78
N PRO A 17 6.66 -0.21 -18.43
CA PRO A 17 7.61 0.75 -18.99
C PRO A 17 7.02 1.69 -20.05
N GLY A 18 5.89 1.34 -20.66
CA GLY A 18 5.22 2.15 -21.68
C GLY A 18 4.48 3.38 -21.12
N ILE A 19 4.21 3.42 -19.81
CA ILE A 19 3.45 4.51 -19.19
C ILE A 19 4.28 5.78 -19.00
N VAL A 20 5.59 5.67 -18.76
CA VAL A 20 6.47 6.82 -18.53
C VAL A 20 7.30 7.07 -19.80
N PRO A 21 7.13 8.21 -20.47
CA PRO A 21 7.96 8.56 -21.62
C PRO A 21 9.46 8.56 -21.28
N PRO A 22 10.36 8.17 -22.20
CA PRO A 22 11.79 8.02 -21.90
C PRO A 22 12.45 9.27 -21.27
N GLN A 23 12.07 10.46 -21.73
CA GLN A 23 12.59 11.73 -21.19
C GLN A 23 12.15 11.94 -19.74
N LEU A 24 10.90 11.60 -19.42
CA LEU A 24 10.41 11.68 -18.04
C LEU A 24 11.09 10.61 -17.18
N TYR A 25 11.24 9.39 -17.68
CA TYR A 25 11.92 8.30 -16.97
C TYR A 25 13.35 8.69 -16.55
N GLN A 26 14.15 9.21 -17.49
CA GLN A 26 15.51 9.70 -17.21
C GLN A 26 15.53 10.80 -16.13
N THR A 27 14.46 11.59 -16.08
CA THR A 27 14.32 12.65 -15.08
C THR A 27 13.94 12.09 -13.70
N ILE A 28 13.05 11.10 -13.61
CA ILE A 28 12.49 10.65 -12.32
C ILE A 28 13.21 9.45 -11.70
N GLU A 29 13.86 8.59 -12.49
CA GLU A 29 14.56 7.39 -12.01
C GLU A 29 15.66 7.69 -10.97
N PRO A 30 16.43 8.79 -11.08
CA PRO A 30 17.38 9.20 -10.03
C PRO A 30 16.74 9.49 -8.66
N TYR A 31 15.48 9.91 -8.64
CA TYR A 31 14.80 10.43 -7.44
C TYR A 31 13.73 9.49 -6.88
N LEU A 32 13.22 8.55 -7.68
CA LEU A 32 12.23 7.58 -7.23
C LEU A 32 12.92 6.45 -6.45
N HIS A 33 13.07 6.63 -5.13
CA HIS A 33 13.77 5.64 -4.29
C HIS A 33 12.84 4.56 -3.71
N SER A 34 11.61 4.93 -3.40
CA SER A 34 10.67 4.02 -2.76
C SER A 34 9.24 4.30 -3.18
N LEU A 35 8.51 3.22 -3.46
CA LEU A 35 7.07 3.24 -3.54
C LEU A 35 6.49 2.69 -2.24
N VAL A 36 5.69 3.50 -1.56
CA VAL A 36 4.95 3.06 -0.38
C VAL A 36 3.59 2.53 -0.82
N LEU A 37 3.32 1.25 -0.53
CA LEU A 37 2.01 0.64 -0.62
C LEU A 37 1.41 0.61 0.79
N TYR A 38 0.32 1.30 0.98
CA TYR A 38 -0.23 1.53 2.30
C TYR A 38 -1.65 0.97 2.41
N ASP A 39 -1.74 -0.13 3.15
CA ASP A 39 -2.93 -0.91 3.43
C ASP A 39 -3.77 -1.23 2.17
N PRO A 40 -3.16 -1.64 1.04
CA PRO A 40 -3.94 -1.97 -0.13
C PRO A 40 -4.77 -3.24 0.15
N PRO A 41 -6.07 -3.24 -0.16
CA PRO A 41 -6.88 -4.43 -0.05
C PRO A 41 -6.43 -5.46 -1.10
N PHE A 42 -6.70 -6.74 -0.85
CA PHE A 42 -6.27 -7.82 -1.75
C PHE A 42 -6.81 -7.63 -3.19
N GLU A 43 -7.98 -7.01 -3.34
CA GLU A 43 -8.59 -6.68 -4.63
C GLU A 43 -7.78 -5.65 -5.41
N ALA A 44 -7.10 -4.71 -4.73
CA ALA A 44 -6.23 -3.73 -5.39
C ALA A 44 -4.96 -4.37 -5.96
N LEU A 45 -4.62 -5.57 -5.50
CA LEU A 45 -3.44 -6.34 -5.90
C LEU A 45 -3.80 -7.51 -6.82
N GLY A 46 -5.10 -7.77 -7.05
CA GLY A 46 -5.59 -8.90 -7.82
C GLY A 46 -5.37 -10.25 -7.13
N HIS A 47 -5.18 -10.28 -5.82
CA HIS A 47 -5.04 -11.52 -5.06
C HIS A 47 -6.34 -12.31 -5.08
N ILE A 48 -6.24 -13.62 -4.88
CA ILE A 48 -7.42 -14.47 -4.73
C ILE A 48 -7.98 -14.23 -3.31
N PRO A 49 -9.29 -14.03 -3.13
CA PRO A 49 -9.89 -13.89 -1.81
C PRO A 49 -9.66 -15.15 -0.96
N PRO A 50 -9.70 -15.03 0.38
CA PRO A 50 -9.63 -16.20 1.24
C PRO A 50 -10.80 -17.15 0.96
N GLN A 51 -10.52 -18.45 0.86
CA GLN A 51 -11.53 -19.49 0.64
C GLN A 51 -12.26 -19.83 1.95
N LEU A 52 -13.18 -18.96 2.35
CA LEU A 52 -14.02 -19.16 3.53
C LEU A 52 -15.49 -19.28 3.14
N PRO A 53 -16.31 -20.02 3.93
CA PRO A 53 -17.72 -20.21 3.63
C PRO A 53 -18.49 -18.90 3.54
N GLU A 54 -18.19 -17.95 4.45
CA GLU A 54 -18.84 -16.66 4.52
C GLU A 54 -17.85 -15.60 5.04
N PHE A 55 -17.85 -14.43 4.39
CA PHE A 55 -17.20 -13.22 4.90
C PHE A 55 -18.14 -12.03 4.68
N TYR A 56 -18.07 -11.05 5.57
CA TYR A 56 -18.91 -9.87 5.48
C TYR A 56 -18.57 -9.00 4.26
N ASN A 57 -19.58 -8.49 3.57
CA ASN A 57 -19.41 -7.49 2.53
C ASN A 57 -20.42 -6.36 2.73
N ALA A 58 -19.89 -5.16 2.97
CA ALA A 58 -20.68 -3.97 3.28
C ALA A 58 -21.68 -3.57 2.17
N PHE A 59 -21.38 -3.90 0.91
CA PHE A 59 -22.25 -3.59 -0.24
C PHE A 59 -23.33 -4.65 -0.52
N SER A 60 -23.23 -5.83 0.08
CA SER A 60 -24.23 -6.90 -0.04
C SER A 60 -25.01 -7.14 1.25
N ASP A 61 -24.77 -6.34 2.29
CA ASP A 61 -25.52 -6.42 3.55
C ASP A 61 -27.00 -6.06 3.32
N PRO A 62 -27.95 -6.98 3.62
CA PRO A 62 -29.37 -6.77 3.34
C PRO A 62 -30.02 -5.68 4.22
N GLU A 63 -29.38 -5.26 5.32
CA GLU A 63 -29.88 -4.17 6.17
C GLU A 63 -29.84 -2.81 5.47
N TYR A 64 -28.97 -2.64 4.47
CA TYR A 64 -28.76 -1.38 3.75
C TYR A 64 -29.28 -1.49 2.32
N THR A 65 -30.45 -0.91 2.05
CA THR A 65 -31.17 -1.11 0.78
C THR A 65 -30.84 -0.07 -0.30
N THR A 66 -30.32 1.10 0.07
CA THR A 66 -29.91 2.15 -0.89
C THR A 66 -28.39 2.17 -1.08
N PHE A 67 -27.92 2.71 -2.21
CA PHE A 67 -26.49 2.86 -2.46
C PHE A 67 -25.82 3.74 -1.40
N ASP A 68 -26.41 4.88 -1.07
CA ASP A 68 -25.86 5.80 -0.07
C ASP A 68 -25.77 5.15 1.32
N ALA A 69 -26.78 4.36 1.71
CA ALA A 69 -26.76 3.62 2.97
C ALA A 69 -25.67 2.54 2.98
N LYS A 70 -25.49 1.82 1.86
CA LYS A 70 -24.40 0.83 1.70
C LYS A 70 -23.03 1.49 1.72
N PHE A 71 -22.88 2.65 1.09
CA PHE A 71 -21.62 3.38 1.08
C PHE A 71 -21.28 3.93 2.46
N ALA A 72 -22.26 4.49 3.18
CA ALA A 72 -22.07 4.91 4.57
C ALA A 72 -21.69 3.73 5.48
N ASN A 73 -22.34 2.58 5.30
CA ASN A 73 -21.97 1.34 5.99
C ASN A 73 -20.54 0.90 5.65
N PHE A 74 -20.16 0.92 4.37
CA PHE A 74 -18.81 0.65 3.92
C PHE A 74 -17.79 1.57 4.58
N GLN A 75 -18.02 2.89 4.61
CA GLN A 75 -17.15 3.88 5.26
C GLN A 75 -16.98 3.62 6.76
N HIS A 76 -18.06 3.26 7.44
CA HIS A 76 -18.00 2.87 8.85
C HIS A 76 -17.17 1.59 9.02
N TRP A 77 -17.45 0.56 8.22
CA TRP A 77 -16.79 -0.73 8.30
C TRP A 77 -15.29 -0.64 7.98
N ILE A 78 -14.91 -0.04 6.85
CA ILE A 78 -13.52 0.11 6.40
C ILE A 78 -12.66 0.91 7.37
N SER A 79 -13.28 1.78 8.18
CA SER A 79 -12.59 2.61 9.18
C SER A 79 -12.63 2.07 10.61
N SER A 80 -13.15 0.86 10.80
CA SER A 80 -13.25 0.23 12.13
C SER A 80 -11.98 -0.52 12.51
N TYR A 81 -11.92 -0.96 13.77
CA TYR A 81 -10.79 -1.73 14.31
C TYR A 81 -11.21 -3.19 14.47
N PHE A 82 -10.49 -4.10 13.84
CA PHE A 82 -10.84 -5.52 13.80
C PHE A 82 -9.84 -6.35 14.62
N PRO A 83 -10.29 -7.10 15.64
CA PRO A 83 -9.41 -7.91 16.47
C PRO A 83 -9.12 -9.24 15.79
N HIS A 84 -8.13 -9.27 14.89
CA HIS A 84 -7.67 -10.51 14.25
C HIS A 84 -7.00 -11.42 15.29
N PRO A 85 -7.52 -12.65 15.54
CA PRO A 85 -6.99 -13.50 16.60
C PRO A 85 -5.55 -13.98 16.40
N ASP A 86 -5.14 -14.24 15.15
CA ASP A 86 -3.83 -14.84 14.83
C ASP A 86 -3.35 -14.48 13.41
N ILE A 87 -2.91 -13.25 13.23
CA ILE A 87 -2.30 -12.79 11.97
C ILE A 87 -0.98 -13.52 11.68
N ALA A 88 -0.24 -13.91 12.73
CA ALA A 88 1.07 -14.54 12.62
C ALA A 88 1.02 -15.92 11.94
N SER A 89 -0.12 -16.63 12.04
CA SER A 89 -0.35 -17.90 11.35
C SER A 89 -0.28 -17.82 9.82
N ALA A 90 -0.38 -16.61 9.24
CA ALA A 90 -0.56 -16.42 7.80
C ALA A 90 -1.77 -17.21 7.23
N ASN A 91 -2.75 -17.54 8.06
CA ASN A 91 -3.94 -18.30 7.70
C ASN A 91 -5.20 -17.44 7.83
N ALA A 92 -6.11 -17.56 6.85
CA ALA A 92 -7.40 -16.88 6.88
C ALA A 92 -8.17 -17.16 8.20
N ALA A 93 -8.10 -18.37 8.77
CA ALA A 93 -8.77 -18.70 10.03
C ALA A 93 -8.33 -17.83 11.23
N GLY A 94 -7.16 -17.19 11.15
CA GLY A 94 -6.66 -16.25 12.17
C GLY A 94 -7.17 -14.81 12.01
N MET A 95 -8.13 -14.57 11.11
CA MET A 95 -8.67 -13.24 10.82
C MET A 95 -10.12 -13.08 11.25
N PHE A 96 -10.54 -11.82 11.46
CA PHE A 96 -11.91 -11.45 11.76
C PHE A 96 -12.64 -11.01 10.49
N PHE A 97 -13.74 -11.68 10.13
CA PHE A 97 -14.51 -11.44 8.89
C PHE A 97 -15.92 -10.90 9.10
N ALA A 98 -16.32 -10.61 10.34
CA ALA A 98 -17.69 -10.20 10.63
C ALA A 98 -17.93 -8.70 10.32
N LYS A 99 -19.17 -8.26 10.55
CA LYS A 99 -19.53 -6.83 10.59
C LYS A 99 -18.58 -6.07 11.53
N ALA A 100 -18.44 -4.77 11.33
CA ALA A 100 -17.66 -3.94 12.22
C ALA A 100 -18.16 -4.11 13.67
N PRO A 101 -17.25 -4.21 14.66
CA PRO A 101 -17.66 -4.17 16.06
C PRO A 101 -18.52 -2.92 16.30
N THR A 102 -19.61 -3.06 17.04
CA THR A 102 -20.66 -2.05 17.20
C THR A 102 -20.22 -0.76 17.88
N GLU A 103 -18.98 -0.67 18.39
CA GLU A 103 -18.42 0.54 18.99
C GLU A 103 -18.00 1.57 17.92
N SER A 104 -19.01 2.20 17.31
CA SER A 104 -18.85 3.18 16.24
C SER A 104 -18.05 4.42 16.61
N ALA A 105 -18.01 4.77 17.91
CA ALA A 105 -17.27 5.93 18.41
C ALA A 105 -15.75 5.84 18.19
N ASN A 106 -15.22 4.63 18.01
CA ASN A 106 -13.79 4.42 17.85
C ASN A 106 -13.35 4.38 16.39
N SER A 107 -14.26 4.21 15.42
CA SER A 107 -13.90 4.19 14.00
C SER A 107 -13.37 5.56 13.54
N THR A 108 -12.48 5.59 12.55
CA THR A 108 -11.92 6.86 12.06
C THR A 108 -13.01 7.74 11.44
N PHE A 109 -13.87 7.19 10.58
CA PHE A 109 -15.02 7.92 10.03
C PHE A 109 -16.10 8.24 11.07
N GLY A 110 -16.24 7.43 12.11
CA GLY A 110 -17.22 7.65 13.18
C GLY A 110 -16.96 8.94 13.96
N ARG A 111 -15.70 9.39 13.98
CA ARG A 111 -15.26 10.63 14.66
C ARG A 111 -15.37 11.88 13.79
N TRP A 112 -15.63 11.74 12.50
CA TRP A 112 -15.76 12.87 11.58
C TRP A 112 -17.14 13.53 11.66
N THR A 113 -17.17 14.85 11.53
CA THR A 113 -18.42 15.60 11.31
C THR A 113 -19.01 15.26 9.95
N ASN A 114 -20.26 15.68 9.71
CA ASN A 114 -20.86 15.48 8.39
C ASN A 114 -20.16 16.33 7.31
N GLU A 115 -19.70 17.52 7.69
CA GLU A 115 -18.94 18.42 6.81
C GLU A 115 -17.61 17.76 6.40
N GLU A 116 -16.85 17.20 7.36
CA GLU A 116 -15.61 16.48 7.07
C GLU A 116 -15.84 15.25 6.17
N LYS A 117 -16.93 14.51 6.39
CA LYS A 117 -17.30 13.39 5.52
C LYS A 117 -17.58 13.85 4.09
N MET A 118 -18.30 14.95 3.91
CA MET A 118 -18.57 15.50 2.57
C MET A 118 -17.31 16.08 1.91
N GLU A 119 -16.39 16.64 2.69
CA GLU A 119 -15.13 17.19 2.18
C GLU A 119 -14.16 16.09 1.72
N TYR A 120 -14.04 15.01 2.50
CA TYR A 120 -13.02 13.98 2.29
C TYR A 120 -13.53 12.68 1.65
N SER A 121 -14.81 12.60 1.27
CA SER A 121 -15.35 11.42 0.60
C SER A 121 -16.28 11.75 -0.56
N ASP A 122 -16.17 10.97 -1.64
CA ASP A 122 -17.01 11.08 -2.83
C ASP A 122 -17.50 9.69 -3.27
N ALA A 123 -18.74 9.38 -2.91
CA ALA A 123 -19.39 8.11 -3.25
C ALA A 123 -19.55 7.93 -4.77
N ALA A 124 -19.77 9.03 -5.50
CA ALA A 124 -19.96 8.98 -6.94
C ALA A 124 -18.62 8.72 -7.65
N ALA A 125 -17.51 9.26 -7.15
CA ALA A 125 -16.17 8.91 -7.64
C ALA A 125 -15.86 7.44 -7.40
N ALA A 126 -16.10 6.92 -6.19
CA ALA A 126 -15.87 5.50 -5.86
C ALA A 126 -16.66 4.56 -6.79
N LEU A 127 -17.91 4.91 -7.10
CA LEU A 127 -18.76 4.15 -8.02
C LEU A 127 -18.20 4.11 -9.46
N ARG A 128 -17.60 5.22 -9.92
CA ARG A 128 -17.07 5.32 -11.29
C ARG A 128 -15.66 4.77 -11.45
N ALA A 129 -14.83 4.84 -10.40
CA ALA A 129 -13.41 4.54 -10.46
C ALA A 129 -13.05 3.21 -9.78
N ASP A 130 -13.47 3.01 -8.53
CA ASP A 130 -12.97 1.91 -7.69
C ASP A 130 -13.81 0.63 -7.85
N LEU A 131 -15.14 0.75 -7.78
CA LEU A 131 -16.02 -0.43 -7.84
C LEU A 131 -15.92 -1.24 -9.15
N PRO A 132 -15.75 -0.65 -10.35
CA PRO A 132 -15.52 -1.41 -11.57
C PRO A 132 -14.24 -2.26 -11.52
N ALA A 133 -13.27 -1.88 -10.68
CA ALA A 133 -12.03 -2.62 -10.54
C ALA A 133 -12.20 -3.97 -9.82
N LEU A 134 -13.35 -4.20 -9.18
CA LEU A 134 -13.71 -5.49 -8.57
C LEU A 134 -14.17 -6.54 -9.60
N SER A 135 -14.36 -6.16 -10.87
CA SER A 135 -14.74 -7.09 -11.93
C SER A 135 -13.66 -8.16 -12.18
N PRO A 136 -14.03 -9.41 -12.55
CA PRO A 136 -13.05 -10.47 -12.78
C PRO A 136 -11.97 -10.11 -13.81
N ALA A 137 -12.34 -9.39 -14.87
CA ALA A 137 -11.41 -8.94 -15.90
C ALA A 137 -10.38 -7.94 -15.32
N MET A 138 -10.83 -6.98 -14.51
CA MET A 138 -9.89 -6.04 -13.90
C MET A 138 -9.01 -6.72 -12.83
N GLN A 139 -9.56 -7.65 -12.05
CA GLN A 139 -8.78 -8.41 -11.07
C GLN A 139 -7.63 -9.20 -11.71
N ALA A 140 -7.83 -9.73 -12.92
CA ALA A 140 -6.75 -10.37 -13.69
C ALA A 140 -5.66 -9.36 -14.11
N THR A 141 -6.06 -8.17 -14.57
CA THR A 141 -5.14 -7.08 -14.92
C THR A 141 -4.34 -6.61 -13.70
N LEU A 142 -5.00 -6.39 -12.56
CA LEU A 142 -4.35 -5.97 -11.32
C LEU A 142 -3.35 -7.01 -10.81
N ARG A 143 -3.69 -8.31 -10.95
CA ARG A 143 -2.76 -9.41 -10.63
C ARG A 143 -1.52 -9.38 -11.52
N ALA A 144 -1.71 -9.24 -12.83
CA ALA A 144 -0.59 -9.15 -13.78
C ALA A 144 0.30 -7.93 -13.48
N GLN A 145 -0.32 -6.80 -13.16
CA GLN A 145 0.37 -5.57 -12.78
C GLN A 145 1.20 -5.75 -11.50
N PHE A 146 0.61 -6.33 -10.45
CA PHE A 146 1.31 -6.62 -9.19
C PHE A 146 2.49 -7.56 -9.42
N HIS A 147 2.30 -8.64 -10.18
CA HIS A 147 3.36 -9.57 -10.54
C HIS A 147 4.49 -8.91 -11.33
N SER A 148 4.14 -8.12 -12.35
CA SER A 148 5.11 -7.39 -13.17
C SER A 148 5.97 -6.46 -12.32
N ALA A 149 5.35 -5.66 -11.45
CA ALA A 149 6.05 -4.67 -10.64
C ALA A 149 7.04 -5.30 -9.63
N LEU A 150 6.74 -6.46 -9.06
CA LEU A 150 7.50 -7.03 -7.93
C LEU A 150 8.34 -8.27 -8.29
N PHE A 151 7.89 -9.07 -9.25
CA PHE A 151 8.37 -10.44 -9.46
C PHE A 151 8.89 -10.72 -10.88
N ALA A 152 8.61 -9.86 -11.86
CA ALA A 152 9.05 -10.08 -13.24
C ALA A 152 10.53 -9.67 -13.41
N PRO A 153 11.48 -10.62 -13.59
CA PRO A 153 12.92 -10.32 -13.52
C PRO A 153 13.38 -9.26 -14.51
N GLU A 154 12.82 -9.27 -15.71
CA GLU A 154 13.10 -8.32 -16.78
C GLU A 154 12.67 -6.90 -16.40
N ILE A 155 11.48 -6.73 -15.80
CA ILE A 155 10.98 -5.43 -15.36
C ILE A 155 11.75 -4.95 -14.12
N VAL A 156 11.93 -5.81 -13.13
CA VAL A 156 12.63 -5.49 -11.88
C VAL A 156 14.07 -5.02 -12.13
N SER A 157 14.77 -5.66 -13.06
CA SER A 157 16.18 -5.35 -13.35
C SER A 157 16.38 -4.20 -14.33
N SER A 158 15.42 -3.91 -15.21
CA SER A 158 15.59 -2.91 -16.28
C SER A 158 14.85 -1.60 -16.03
N TYR A 159 13.77 -1.61 -15.25
CA TYR A 159 12.87 -0.48 -15.10
C TYR A 159 12.71 -0.06 -13.64
N PHE A 160 13.15 1.17 -13.35
CA PHE A 160 13.31 1.68 -11.98
C PHE A 160 14.07 0.71 -11.06
N PRO A 161 15.25 0.19 -11.45
CA PRO A 161 15.90 -0.92 -10.74
C PRO A 161 16.32 -0.56 -9.30
N ARG A 162 16.44 0.72 -8.99
CA ARG A 162 16.77 1.20 -7.64
C ARG A 162 15.55 1.45 -6.74
N THR A 163 14.33 1.41 -7.29
CA THR A 163 13.10 1.64 -6.52
C THR A 163 12.77 0.43 -5.67
N THR A 164 12.66 0.66 -4.37
CA THR A 164 12.23 -0.31 -3.37
C THR A 164 10.73 -0.18 -3.07
N ILE A 165 10.12 -1.20 -2.47
CA ILE A 165 8.75 -1.14 -1.97
C ILE A 165 8.76 -1.13 -0.44
N LEU A 166 7.97 -0.24 0.15
CA LEU A 166 7.59 -0.28 1.55
C LEU A 166 6.10 -0.62 1.64
N TYR A 167 5.78 -1.84 2.04
CA TYR A 167 4.42 -2.31 2.24
C TYR A 167 4.04 -2.13 3.72
N ILE A 168 3.06 -1.28 3.99
CA ILE A 168 2.55 -0.99 5.34
C ILE A 168 1.11 -1.49 5.42
N SER A 169 0.71 -2.11 6.53
CA SER A 169 -0.69 -2.43 6.83
C SER A 169 -0.98 -2.22 8.31
N GLY A 170 -2.24 -1.89 8.64
CA GLY A 170 -2.68 -1.80 10.03
C GLY A 170 -3.03 -3.19 10.59
N ALA A 171 -2.54 -3.53 11.78
CA ALA A 171 -2.82 -4.82 12.42
C ALA A 171 -4.31 -5.02 12.73
N ALA A 172 -5.07 -3.94 12.86
CA ALA A 172 -6.51 -3.92 13.14
C ALA A 172 -7.34 -3.41 11.94
N THR A 173 -6.80 -3.48 10.72
CA THR A 173 -7.56 -3.13 9.50
C THR A 173 -8.65 -4.14 9.18
N CYS A 174 -9.54 -3.84 8.24
CA CYS A 174 -10.55 -4.78 7.77
C CYS A 174 -9.93 -6.01 7.07
N TYR A 175 -10.69 -7.10 6.95
CA TYR A 175 -10.15 -8.34 6.37
C TYR A 175 -9.55 -8.17 4.95
N PRO A 176 -10.06 -7.31 4.03
CA PRO A 176 -9.42 -7.17 2.73
C PRO A 176 -7.99 -6.64 2.78
N GLY A 177 -7.74 -5.61 3.61
CA GLY A 177 -6.40 -5.03 3.81
C GLY A 177 -5.46 -6.04 4.44
N MET A 178 -5.92 -6.72 5.49
CA MET A 178 -5.13 -7.72 6.21
C MET A 178 -4.79 -8.91 5.32
N TRP A 179 -5.75 -9.41 4.53
CA TRP A 179 -5.50 -10.50 3.58
C TRP A 179 -4.52 -10.06 2.48
N GLY A 180 -4.66 -8.84 1.97
CA GLY A 180 -3.72 -8.26 1.02
C GLY A 180 -2.29 -8.28 1.54
N TYR A 181 -2.09 -7.89 2.80
CA TYR A 181 -0.79 -7.95 3.47
C TYR A 181 -0.26 -9.39 3.58
N MET A 182 -1.06 -10.30 4.15
CA MET A 182 -0.66 -11.70 4.39
C MET A 182 -0.31 -12.42 3.09
N ALA A 183 -1.15 -12.29 2.05
CA ALA A 183 -0.93 -12.92 0.75
C ALA A 183 0.34 -12.37 0.08
N SER A 184 0.51 -11.05 0.07
CA SER A 184 1.71 -10.41 -0.49
C SER A 184 2.99 -10.83 0.24
N TYR A 185 2.94 -10.89 1.57
CA TYR A 185 4.07 -11.31 2.40
C TYR A 185 4.45 -12.78 2.13
N ALA A 186 3.47 -13.68 2.10
CA ALA A 186 3.68 -15.10 1.81
C ALA A 186 4.27 -15.32 0.41
N MET A 187 3.72 -14.64 -0.62
CA MET A 187 4.26 -14.71 -1.98
C MET A 187 5.70 -14.21 -2.07
N TYR A 188 5.98 -13.05 -1.46
CA TYR A 188 7.31 -12.44 -1.49
C TYR A 188 8.36 -13.29 -0.77
N THR A 189 8.06 -13.74 0.45
CA THR A 189 9.00 -14.58 1.23
C THR A 189 9.24 -15.93 0.58
N THR A 190 8.22 -16.54 -0.02
CA THR A 190 8.39 -17.78 -0.79
C THR A 190 9.30 -17.58 -1.99
N ALA A 191 9.09 -16.51 -2.76
CA ALA A 191 9.93 -16.19 -3.92
C ALA A 191 11.38 -15.85 -3.50
N GLN A 192 11.54 -15.14 -2.37
CA GLN A 192 12.85 -14.83 -1.81
C GLN A 192 13.60 -16.10 -1.39
N ALA A 193 12.91 -17.05 -0.76
CA ALA A 193 13.50 -18.33 -0.36
C ALA A 193 13.95 -19.20 -1.55
N ARG A 194 13.33 -19.02 -2.72
CA ARG A 194 13.76 -19.66 -3.98
C ARG A 194 14.96 -18.97 -4.64
N GLY A 195 15.33 -17.77 -4.18
CA GLY A 195 16.36 -16.96 -4.82
C GLY A 195 15.90 -16.25 -6.09
N ASP A 196 14.59 -16.01 -6.23
CA ASP A 196 14.04 -15.29 -7.38
C ASP A 196 14.57 -13.84 -7.43
N SER A 197 14.65 -13.26 -8.63
CA SER A 197 14.96 -11.83 -8.78
C SER A 197 13.72 -11.00 -8.42
N LEU A 198 13.78 -10.28 -7.30
CA LEU A 198 12.64 -9.55 -6.75
C LEU A 198 12.95 -8.06 -6.59
N ARG A 199 11.92 -7.23 -6.74
CA ARG A 199 12.00 -5.84 -6.30
C ARG A 199 12.10 -5.81 -4.78
N ALA A 200 13.17 -5.25 -4.25
CA ALA A 200 13.41 -5.21 -2.82
C ALA A 200 12.21 -4.60 -2.07
N THR A 201 11.54 -5.42 -1.27
CA THR A 201 10.31 -5.06 -0.56
C THR A 201 10.48 -5.27 0.94
N THR A 202 10.02 -4.27 1.71
CA THR A 202 9.98 -4.31 3.17
C THR A 202 8.54 -4.29 3.63
N PHE A 203 8.14 -5.27 4.46
CA PHE A 203 6.80 -5.36 5.03
C PHE A 203 6.77 -4.83 6.46
N ARG A 204 5.71 -4.08 6.81
CA ARG A 204 5.48 -3.50 8.14
C ARG A 204 4.01 -3.63 8.51
N LEU A 205 3.77 -4.22 9.67
CA LEU A 205 2.47 -4.27 10.29
C LEU A 205 2.46 -3.30 11.46
N LEU A 206 1.48 -2.40 11.52
CA LEU A 206 1.36 -1.37 12.54
C LEU A 206 0.36 -1.81 13.60
N GLU A 207 0.86 -2.15 14.78
CA GLU A 207 0.05 -2.60 15.91
C GLU A 207 -1.00 -1.57 16.32
N GLY A 208 -2.23 -2.02 16.55
CA GLY A 208 -3.33 -1.17 16.98
C GLY A 208 -3.85 -0.17 15.95
N GLU A 209 -3.35 -0.18 14.71
CA GLU A 209 -3.82 0.70 13.64
C GLU A 209 -4.79 0.00 12.68
N ASN A 210 -5.75 0.77 12.13
CA ASN A 210 -6.71 0.28 11.13
C ASN A 210 -6.31 0.74 9.71
N HIS A 211 -7.27 0.71 8.78
CA HIS A 211 -7.09 1.17 7.40
C HIS A 211 -6.68 2.66 7.27
N PHE A 212 -6.98 3.48 8.28
CA PHE A 212 -6.71 4.92 8.37
C PHE A 212 -5.78 5.23 9.55
N VAL A 213 -4.50 4.88 9.42
CA VAL A 213 -3.47 5.08 10.45
C VAL A 213 -3.48 6.53 10.90
N ARG A 214 -3.51 6.75 12.21
CA ARG A 214 -3.74 8.07 12.84
C ARG A 214 -2.79 9.17 12.37
N GLY A 215 -1.57 8.83 11.93
CA GLY A 215 -0.56 9.81 11.50
C GLY A 215 -0.81 10.50 10.16
N TYR A 216 -1.73 10.01 9.33
CA TYR A 216 -1.98 10.59 8.00
C TYR A 216 -3.17 11.53 7.91
N PHE A 217 -4.20 11.35 8.76
CA PHE A 217 -5.49 12.02 8.58
C PHE A 217 -5.76 13.16 9.58
N LEU A 218 -4.98 13.28 10.66
CA LEU A 218 -5.24 14.26 11.72
C LEU A 218 -4.03 15.17 11.95
N GLY A 219 -3.67 16.03 10.99
CA GLY A 219 -2.86 17.25 11.20
C GLY A 219 -1.46 17.14 11.87
N ALA A 220 -1.05 15.96 12.30
CA ALA A 220 0.21 15.65 12.98
C ALA A 220 1.03 14.75 12.08
N GLY A 221 1.29 15.22 10.85
CA GLY A 221 2.16 14.58 9.86
C GLY A 221 3.64 14.57 10.27
N ILE A 222 3.94 14.42 11.57
CA ILE A 222 5.26 14.51 12.15
C ILE A 222 5.77 13.11 12.50
N ASP A 223 4.98 12.18 13.06
CA ASP A 223 5.57 10.91 13.53
C ASP A 223 5.90 9.91 12.42
N LEU A 224 5.02 9.67 11.45
CA LEU A 224 5.38 8.79 10.34
C LEU A 224 6.30 9.48 9.34
N CYS A 225 6.16 10.79 9.10
CA CYS A 225 7.13 11.51 8.29
C CYS A 225 8.50 11.50 8.97
N ASN A 226 8.63 11.76 10.28
CA ASN A 226 9.91 11.66 11.00
C ASN A 226 10.43 10.23 11.04
N TRP A 227 9.55 9.22 11.08
CA TRP A 227 9.94 7.82 11.02
C TRP A 227 10.42 7.40 9.63
N LEU A 228 9.71 7.78 8.57
CA LEU A 228 10.13 7.59 7.17
C LEU A 228 11.44 8.35 6.93
N ILE A 229 11.49 9.64 7.30
CA ILE A 229 12.70 10.47 7.26
C ILE A 229 13.81 9.77 8.05
N GLY A 230 13.57 9.28 9.27
CA GLY A 230 14.55 8.58 10.11
C GLY A 230 15.03 7.23 9.55
N MET A 231 14.22 6.52 8.77
CA MET A 231 14.65 5.31 8.04
C MET A 231 15.50 5.64 6.81
N PHE A 232 15.28 6.79 6.17
CA PHE A 232 15.98 7.19 4.95
C PHE A 232 17.19 8.12 5.20
N LEU A 233 17.23 8.86 6.32
CA LEU A 233 18.30 9.81 6.67
C LEU A 233 19.69 9.18 6.90
N PRO A 234 19.82 7.99 7.55
CA PRO A 234 21.13 7.38 7.77
C PRO A 234 21.86 7.07 6.47
N ARG A 235 21.12 6.78 5.38
CA ARG A 235 21.69 6.56 4.05
C ARG A 235 22.09 7.88 3.36
N PHE A 236 21.36 8.97 3.61
CA PHE A 236 21.71 10.30 3.10
C PHE A 236 22.97 10.88 3.77
N ILE A 237 23.13 10.71 5.09
CA ILE A 237 24.32 11.21 5.83
C ILE A 237 25.59 10.47 5.40
N THR A 238 25.49 9.16 5.15
CA THR A 238 26.64 8.35 4.72
C THR A 238 27.10 8.70 3.28
N MET A 239 26.18 9.14 2.43
CA MET A 239 26.49 9.58 1.06
C MET A 239 27.09 11.00 1.03
N HIS A 240 26.63 11.89 1.91
CA HIS A 240 27.15 13.25 2.02
C HIS A 240 28.57 13.29 2.62
N GLN A 241 28.88 12.42 3.60
CA GLN A 241 30.25 12.33 4.16
C GLN A 241 31.28 11.77 3.16
N ARG A 242 30.88 10.92 2.21
CA ARG A 242 31.80 10.45 1.14
C ARG A 242 32.02 11.49 0.05
N PHE A 243 31.04 12.36 -0.21
CA PHE A 243 31.18 13.45 -1.19
C PHE A 243 31.91 14.68 -0.64
N CYS A 244 31.78 14.99 0.66
CA CYS A 244 32.39 16.19 1.24
C CYS A 244 33.79 15.96 1.85
N CYS A 245 34.19 14.72 2.16
CA CYS A 245 35.51 14.43 2.75
C CYS A 245 36.51 13.74 1.80
N GLY A 246 36.16 13.55 0.53
CA GLY A 246 37.11 13.12 -0.49
C GLY A 246 38.08 14.25 -0.86
N ARG A 247 39.22 14.35 -0.16
CA ARG A 247 40.37 15.17 -0.57
C ARG A 247 40.85 14.73 -1.96
N LEU A 248 40.38 15.40 -3.00
CA LEU A 248 41.04 15.46 -4.29
C LEU A 248 42.28 16.35 -4.14
N SER A 249 43.44 15.73 -3.90
CA SER A 249 44.73 16.38 -4.13
C SER A 249 44.95 16.48 -5.64
N LEU A 250 44.51 17.58 -6.24
CA LEU A 250 44.89 17.92 -7.61
C LEU A 250 46.35 18.38 -7.60
N GLY A 251 47.24 17.52 -8.07
CA GLY A 251 48.62 17.88 -8.39
C GLY A 251 48.64 18.85 -9.57
N ALA A 252 49.35 19.96 -9.41
CA ALA A 252 49.57 20.94 -10.46
C ALA A 252 50.44 20.36 -11.59
N PRO A 253 50.16 20.66 -12.87
CA PRO A 253 51.08 20.33 -13.95
C PRO A 253 52.22 21.35 -14.00
N GLY A 254 53.44 20.87 -13.83
CA GLY A 254 54.66 21.64 -14.00
C GLY A 254 54.98 21.87 -15.48
N SER A 255 55.37 23.09 -15.79
CA SER A 255 55.93 23.52 -17.07
C SER A 255 57.38 23.05 -17.25
N LYS A 256 57.68 22.52 -18.43
CA LYS A 256 58.87 22.80 -19.26
C LYS A 256 58.69 22.19 -20.64
#